data_AF-A0AAD9P4B1-F1
#
_entry.id   AF-A0AAD9P4B1-F1
#
_cell.length_a   1.000
_cell.length_b   1.000
_cell.length_c   1.000
_cell.angle_alpha   90.00
_cell.angle_beta   90.00
_cell.angle_gamma   90.00
#
_symmetry.space_group_name_H-M   'P 1'
#
loop_
_entity.id
_entity.type
_entity.pdbx_description
1 polymer ?
#
loop_
_entity_poly.entity_id
_entity_poly.type
_entity_poly.pdbx_seq_one_letter_code
_entity_poly.pdbx_strand_id
1 'polypeptide(L)'
;MHIMKLNVLISALRYAFFTMIAILQTILGASVPETTQSLYDELCDDKFCHGNGICFVANAAAQCLCGNFYRGKHCEYVNLAESTHQAIGGRIVFEWSQPPRLRSDYVFVYYELTPKDGNPSIVYRKNINMGDTDKAIVINSLKVGGTHYRMCVEEEAVAETAVLLRAFDRLTNCVHVSTGHDFESLGGWGMVIMLMAVMVFLVYLQRDRIGLVYFYKPPVLPATTS
;
A
#
# COMPACT_ATOMS: atom_id res chain seq x y z
N MET A 1 11.14 -38.56 41.39
CA MET A 1 9.92 -39.27 40.89
C MET A 1 8.59 -38.70 41.41
N HIS A 2 8.55 -37.47 41.94
CA HIS A 2 7.31 -36.81 42.41
C HIS A 2 6.70 -35.81 41.42
N ILE A 3 7.49 -35.27 40.48
CA ILE A 3 7.05 -34.21 39.54
C ILE A 3 6.12 -34.77 38.45
N MET A 4 6.27 -36.04 38.04
CA MET A 4 5.41 -36.64 37.01
C MET A 4 3.95 -36.84 37.45
N LYS A 5 3.69 -37.01 38.75
CA LYS A 5 2.30 -37.18 39.25
C LYS A 5 1.49 -35.88 39.21
N LEU A 6 2.15 -34.72 39.24
CA LEU A 6 1.48 -33.42 39.26
C LEU A 6 0.92 -33.03 37.87
N ASN A 7 1.66 -33.31 36.79
CA ASN A 7 1.22 -32.99 35.43
C ASN A 7 0.02 -33.82 34.97
N VAL A 8 -0.06 -35.08 35.39
CA VAL A 8 -1.22 -35.95 35.10
C VAL A 8 -2.46 -35.42 35.83
N LEU A 9 -2.31 -34.94 37.07
CA LEU A 9 -3.42 -34.37 37.84
C LEU A 9 -3.94 -33.07 37.22
N ILE A 10 -3.06 -32.19 36.75
CA ILE A 10 -3.43 -30.92 36.10
C ILE A 10 -4.15 -31.18 34.76
N SER A 11 -3.70 -32.17 33.98
CA SER A 11 -4.35 -32.53 32.72
C SER A 11 -5.76 -33.08 32.94
N ALA A 12 -5.94 -33.95 33.95
CA ALA A 12 -7.24 -34.49 34.33
C ALA A 12 -8.21 -33.39 34.83
N LEU A 13 -7.73 -32.44 35.63
CA LEU A 13 -8.53 -31.30 36.09
C LEU A 13 -8.97 -30.38 34.95
N ARG A 14 -8.11 -30.14 33.96
CA ARG A 14 -8.49 -29.37 32.76
C ARG A 14 -9.58 -30.08 31.97
N TYR A 15 -9.45 -31.38 31.74
CA TYR A 15 -10.47 -32.16 31.04
C TYR A 15 -11.83 -32.13 31.76
N ALA A 16 -11.83 -32.34 33.08
CA ALA A 16 -13.05 -32.30 33.89
C ALA A 16 -13.74 -30.91 33.84
N PHE A 17 -12.95 -29.83 33.86
CA PHE A 17 -13.48 -28.47 33.77
C PHE A 17 -14.10 -28.17 32.40
N PHE A 18 -13.46 -28.60 31.30
CA PHE A 18 -14.02 -28.44 29.95
C PHE A 18 -15.30 -29.26 29.76
N THR A 19 -15.38 -30.48 30.30
CA THR A 19 -16.60 -31.29 30.22
C THR A 19 -17.75 -30.69 31.04
N MET A 20 -17.46 -30.10 32.20
CA MET A 20 -18.48 -29.42 33.02
C MET A 20 -19.05 -28.19 32.31
N ILE A 21 -18.22 -27.41 31.60
CA ILE A 21 -18.70 -26.25 30.83
C ILE A 21 -19.58 -26.69 29.66
N ALA A 22 -19.20 -27.75 28.94
CA ALA A 22 -19.99 -28.26 27.82
C ALA A 22 -21.37 -28.77 28.28
N ILE A 23 -21.42 -29.50 29.42
CA ILE A 23 -22.69 -29.97 29.99
C ILE A 23 -23.54 -28.77 30.48
N LEU A 24 -22.92 -27.76 31.09
CA LEU A 24 -23.63 -26.56 31.53
C LEU A 24 -24.25 -25.79 30.35
N GLN A 25 -23.59 -25.73 29.20
CA GLN A 25 -24.13 -25.13 27.98
C GLN A 25 -25.31 -25.93 27.39
N THR A 26 -25.32 -27.26 27.53
CA THR A 26 -26.47 -28.07 27.10
C THR A 26 -27.69 -27.93 28.01
N ILE A 27 -27.49 -27.65 29.31
CA ILE A 27 -28.59 -27.47 30.26
C ILE A 27 -29.16 -26.04 30.17
N LEU A 28 -28.29 -25.04 29.98
CA LEU A 28 -28.67 -23.65 29.72
C LEU A 28 -28.90 -23.44 28.22
N GLY A 29 -29.73 -24.29 27.60
CA GLY A 29 -30.25 -24.06 26.26
C GLY A 29 -31.01 -22.74 26.23
N ALA A 30 -30.26 -21.64 26.09
CA ALA A 30 -30.78 -20.33 25.83
C ALA A 30 -31.40 -20.43 24.44
N SER A 31 -32.70 -20.70 24.40
CA SER A 31 -33.51 -20.44 23.23
C SER A 31 -33.29 -18.97 22.88
N VAL A 32 -32.43 -18.73 21.89
CA VAL A 32 -32.33 -17.42 21.26
C VAL A 32 -33.76 -17.10 20.83
N PRO A 33 -34.34 -15.98 21.28
CA PRO A 33 -35.73 -15.66 20.96
C PRO A 33 -35.88 -15.62 19.43
N GLU A 34 -36.71 -16.51 18.88
CA GLU A 34 -36.96 -16.63 17.42
C GLU A 34 -37.35 -15.30 16.76
N THR A 35 -37.85 -14.34 17.53
CA THR A 35 -38.19 -12.99 17.08
C THR A 35 -36.99 -12.17 16.60
N THR A 36 -35.75 -12.45 17.03
CA THR A 36 -34.58 -11.68 16.56
C THR A 36 -34.10 -12.11 15.17
N GLN A 37 -34.38 -13.34 14.74
CA GLN A 37 -33.89 -13.85 13.46
C GLN A 37 -34.69 -13.27 12.27
N SER A 38 -36.02 -13.14 12.40
CA SER A 38 -36.87 -12.54 11.37
C SER A 38 -36.52 -11.08 11.07
N LEU A 39 -36.15 -10.31 12.10
CA LEU A 39 -35.84 -8.89 11.93
C LEU A 39 -34.45 -8.71 11.27
N TYR A 40 -33.53 -9.63 11.53
CA TYR A 40 -32.22 -9.65 10.91
C TYR A 40 -32.33 -9.92 9.41
N ASP A 41 -33.07 -10.95 9.00
CA ASP A 41 -33.24 -11.31 7.59
C ASP A 41 -33.94 -10.20 6.78
N GLU A 42 -34.82 -9.42 7.41
CA GLU A 42 -35.51 -8.28 6.77
C GLU A 42 -34.61 -7.05 6.63
N LEU A 43 -33.81 -6.73 7.64
CA LEU A 43 -32.99 -5.51 7.66
C LEU A 43 -31.59 -5.69 7.07
N CYS A 44 -31.04 -6.89 7.15
CA CYS A 44 -29.68 -7.24 6.71
C CYS A 44 -29.69 -8.16 5.48
N ASP A 45 -30.22 -7.67 4.35
CA ASP A 45 -29.96 -8.31 3.06
C ASP A 45 -28.45 -8.26 2.74
N ASP A 46 -27.95 -9.24 1.98
CA ASP A 46 -26.55 -9.35 1.55
C ASP A 46 -26.04 -8.09 0.83
N LYS A 47 -26.96 -7.26 0.34
CA LYS A 47 -26.71 -6.01 -0.36
C LYS A 47 -26.64 -4.78 0.55
N PHE A 48 -27.11 -4.86 1.80
CA PHE A 48 -27.20 -3.70 2.69
C PHE A 48 -25.83 -3.07 2.96
N CYS A 49 -24.78 -3.89 3.05
CA CYS A 49 -23.38 -3.45 3.17
C CYS A 49 -22.59 -3.58 1.87
N HIS A 50 -23.28 -3.66 0.72
CA HIS A 50 -22.68 -3.82 -0.63
C HIS A 50 -21.70 -5.01 -0.79
N GLY A 51 -21.76 -6.01 0.09
CA GLY A 51 -20.80 -7.12 0.15
C GLY A 51 -19.41 -6.75 0.69
N ASN A 52 -19.25 -5.54 1.24
CA ASN A 52 -17.98 -4.96 1.69
C ASN A 52 -17.87 -4.87 3.23
N GLY A 53 -18.81 -5.50 3.95
CA GLY A 53 -18.87 -5.46 5.41
C GLY A 53 -19.83 -6.49 5.98
N ILE A 54 -19.84 -6.57 7.31
CA ILE A 54 -20.75 -7.43 8.07
C ILE A 54 -21.96 -6.59 8.48
N CYS A 55 -23.16 -7.00 8.07
CA CYS A 55 -24.39 -6.37 8.52
C CYS A 55 -24.76 -6.87 9.92
N PHE A 56 -25.22 -5.98 10.79
CA PHE A 56 -25.78 -6.33 12.08
C PHE A 56 -26.92 -5.38 12.44
N VAL A 57 -27.88 -5.85 13.25
CA VAL A 57 -29.01 -5.05 13.70
C VAL A 57 -28.74 -4.57 15.12
N ALA A 58 -28.77 -3.26 15.34
CA ALA A 58 -28.68 -2.63 16.65
C ALA A 58 -29.79 -1.58 16.80
N ASN A 59 -30.52 -1.63 17.91
CA ASN A 59 -31.66 -0.73 18.18
C ASN A 59 -32.71 -0.73 17.04
N ALA A 60 -33.06 -1.90 16.51
CA ALA A 60 -33.99 -2.07 15.39
C ALA A 60 -33.58 -1.37 14.08
N ALA A 61 -32.29 -1.03 13.91
CA ALA A 61 -31.74 -0.51 12.67
C ALA A 61 -30.54 -1.36 12.22
N ALA A 62 -30.45 -1.65 10.92
CA ALA A 62 -29.26 -2.27 10.35
C ALA A 62 -28.09 -1.28 10.30
N GLN A 63 -26.91 -1.80 10.60
CA GLN A 63 -25.63 -1.10 10.58
C GLN A 63 -24.59 -2.00 9.92
N CYS A 64 -23.55 -1.39 9.35
CA CYS A 64 -22.46 -2.11 8.71
C CYS A 64 -21.15 -1.95 9.48
N LEU A 65 -20.51 -3.07 9.77
CA LEU A 65 -19.11 -3.15 10.16
C LEU A 65 -18.29 -3.35 8.88
N CYS A 66 -17.71 -2.27 8.37
CA CYS A 66 -16.95 -2.32 7.12
C CYS A 66 -15.66 -3.10 7.27
N GLY A 67 -15.32 -3.84 6.21
CA GLY A 67 -13.98 -4.39 6.08
C GLY A 67 -12.94 -3.28 5.98
N ASN A 68 -11.70 -3.62 6.30
CA ASN A 68 -10.50 -2.75 6.28
C ASN A 68 -10.53 -1.71 5.13
N PHE A 69 -10.75 -2.14 3.89
CA PHE A 69 -10.66 -1.25 2.72
C PHE A 69 -11.93 -0.45 2.40
N TYR A 70 -12.92 -0.39 3.30
CA TYR A 70 -14.19 0.26 3.03
C TYR A 70 -14.66 1.13 4.20
N ARG A 71 -15.43 2.16 3.87
CA ARG A 71 -16.02 3.11 4.81
C ARG A 71 -17.39 3.54 4.32
N GLY A 72 -18.10 4.28 5.17
CA GLY A 72 -19.46 4.74 4.89
C GLY A 72 -20.48 4.04 5.76
N LYS A 73 -21.75 4.41 5.57
CA LYS A 73 -22.85 3.84 6.36
C LYS A 73 -23.14 2.40 5.93
N HIS A 74 -22.87 2.10 4.65
CA HIS A 74 -23.15 0.86 3.95
C HIS A 74 -21.88 0.25 3.34
N CYS A 75 -20.68 0.69 3.75
CA CYS A 75 -19.40 0.25 3.18
C CYS A 75 -19.28 0.48 1.66
N GLU A 76 -19.90 1.57 1.23
CA GLU A 76 -20.06 1.97 -0.17
C GLU A 76 -18.84 2.73 -0.71
N TYR A 77 -17.99 3.26 0.18
CA TYR A 77 -16.80 4.03 -0.19
C TYR A 77 -15.54 3.19 0.04
N VAL A 78 -14.65 3.15 -0.94
CA VAL A 78 -13.30 2.59 -0.75
C VAL A 78 -12.51 3.48 0.19
N ASN A 79 -11.73 2.88 1.09
CA ASN A 79 -10.81 3.59 1.96
C ASN A 79 -9.42 3.65 1.30
N LEU A 80 -9.08 4.80 0.72
CA LEU A 80 -7.79 4.97 0.05
C LEU A 80 -6.61 4.91 1.02
N ALA A 81 -6.82 5.25 2.29
CA ALA A 81 -5.77 5.23 3.31
C ALA A 81 -5.18 3.83 3.54
N GLU A 82 -5.94 2.79 3.21
CA GLU A 82 -5.52 1.40 3.35
C GLU A 82 -4.98 0.77 2.07
N SER A 83 -4.97 1.52 0.96
CA SER A 83 -4.33 1.07 -0.27
C SER A 83 -2.80 1.11 -0.14
N THR A 84 -2.14 0.09 -0.67
CA THR A 84 -0.68 0.15 -0.87
C THR A 84 -0.44 0.98 -2.11
N HIS A 85 0.48 1.94 -2.03
CA HIS A 85 0.80 2.78 -3.17
C HIS A 85 2.30 2.75 -3.47
N GLN A 86 2.64 2.65 -4.75
CA GLN A 86 4.01 2.70 -5.22
C GLN A 86 4.14 3.77 -6.30
N ALA A 87 5.08 4.69 -6.10
CA ALA A 87 5.43 5.70 -7.08
C ALA A 87 6.63 5.24 -7.93
N ILE A 88 6.45 5.12 -9.24
CA ILE A 88 7.48 4.69 -10.19
C ILE A 88 7.42 5.62 -11.41
N GLY A 89 8.42 6.50 -11.58
CA GLY A 89 8.62 7.27 -12.82
C GLY A 89 7.40 8.05 -13.31
N GLY A 90 6.93 9.02 -12.52
CA GLY A 90 5.75 9.84 -12.87
C GLY A 90 4.45 9.04 -12.94
N ARG A 91 4.44 7.81 -12.40
CA ARG A 91 3.26 6.97 -12.25
C ARG A 91 3.07 6.61 -10.79
N ILE A 92 1.82 6.49 -10.39
CA ILE A 92 1.45 5.98 -9.06
C ILE A 92 0.47 4.84 -9.26
N VAL A 93 0.84 3.70 -8.69
CA VAL A 93 0.01 2.49 -8.68
C VAL A 93 -0.61 2.40 -7.30
N PHE A 94 -1.94 2.38 -7.22
CA PHE A 94 -2.63 1.94 -6.01
C PHE A 94 -2.99 0.48 -6.18
N GLU A 95 -2.67 -0.33 -5.18
CA GLU A 95 -2.96 -1.75 -5.13
C GLU A 95 -3.78 -2.07 -3.88
N TRP A 96 -4.79 -2.91 -4.07
CA TRP A 96 -5.65 -3.42 -3.01
C TRP A 96 -5.51 -4.93 -2.90
N SER A 97 -5.60 -5.45 -1.68
CA SER A 97 -5.55 -6.91 -1.45
C SER A 97 -6.71 -7.65 -2.13
N GLN A 98 -7.87 -6.97 -2.25
CA GLN A 98 -9.07 -7.44 -2.93
C GLN A 98 -9.56 -6.35 -3.90
N PRO A 99 -10.15 -6.73 -5.05
CA PRO A 99 -10.69 -5.75 -5.99
C PRO A 99 -11.74 -4.87 -5.30
N PRO A 100 -11.54 -3.55 -5.24
CA PRO A 100 -12.56 -2.65 -4.72
C PRO A 100 -13.76 -2.66 -5.66
N ARG A 101 -14.96 -2.88 -5.14
CA ARG A 101 -16.19 -2.63 -5.89
C ARG A 101 -16.48 -1.13 -5.93
N LEU A 102 -15.87 -0.44 -6.90
CA LEU A 102 -16.20 0.96 -7.19
C LEU A 102 -17.49 0.98 -8.01
N ARG A 103 -18.45 1.82 -7.62
CA ARG A 103 -19.52 2.18 -8.56
C ARG A 103 -18.91 2.95 -9.75
N SER A 104 -19.63 2.93 -10.87
CA SER A 104 -19.23 3.60 -12.10
C SER A 104 -19.10 5.13 -12.00
N ASP A 105 -19.49 5.71 -10.87
CA ASP A 105 -19.54 7.15 -10.59
C ASP A 105 -18.37 7.63 -9.72
N TYR A 106 -17.38 6.79 -9.39
CA TYR A 106 -16.20 7.26 -8.66
C TYR A 106 -15.15 7.88 -9.57
N VAL A 107 -14.55 8.98 -9.11
CA VAL A 107 -13.46 9.67 -9.82
C VAL A 107 -12.28 9.92 -8.89
N PHE A 108 -11.08 9.87 -9.47
CA PHE A 108 -9.84 10.23 -8.79
C PHE A 108 -9.56 11.71 -9.01
N VAL A 109 -9.49 12.46 -7.92
CA VAL A 109 -9.09 13.86 -7.92
C VAL A 109 -7.70 13.94 -7.34
N TYR A 110 -6.75 14.53 -8.07
CA TYR A 110 -5.41 14.74 -7.54
C TYR A 110 -4.87 16.12 -7.88
N TYR A 111 -4.06 16.66 -6.97
CA TYR A 111 -3.45 17.97 -7.13
C TYR A 111 -2.09 18.04 -6.45
N GLU A 112 -1.23 18.92 -6.97
CA GLU A 112 0.11 19.16 -6.46
C GLU A 112 0.04 20.04 -5.20
N LEU A 113 0.69 19.60 -4.11
CA LEU A 113 0.69 20.30 -2.82
C LEU A 113 1.69 21.47 -2.80
N THR A 114 2.79 21.35 -3.53
CA THR A 114 3.88 22.33 -3.56
C THR A 114 4.16 22.78 -5.00
N PRO A 115 3.22 23.50 -5.63
CA PRO A 115 3.41 24.00 -6.98
C PRO A 115 4.60 24.97 -7.02
N LYS A 116 5.48 24.81 -8.01
CA LYS A 116 6.63 25.73 -8.22
C LYS A 116 6.20 27.20 -8.41
N ASP A 117 5.00 27.41 -8.94
CA ASP A 117 4.48 28.73 -9.29
C ASP A 117 3.55 29.32 -8.21
N GLY A 118 3.46 28.66 -7.03
CA GLY A 118 2.59 29.09 -5.93
C GLY A 118 1.09 28.88 -6.15
N ASN A 119 0.69 28.38 -7.32
CA ASN A 119 -0.71 28.11 -7.67
C ASN A 119 -0.91 26.60 -7.87
N PRO A 120 -1.78 25.92 -7.11
CA PRO A 120 -1.92 24.46 -7.19
C PRO A 120 -2.39 24.08 -8.60
N SER A 121 -1.56 23.29 -9.31
CA SER A 121 -2.00 22.70 -10.58
C SER A 121 -2.94 21.55 -10.26
N ILE A 122 -4.23 21.80 -10.40
CA ILE A 122 -5.27 20.79 -10.22
C ILE A 122 -5.29 19.95 -11.49
N VAL A 123 -5.04 18.65 -11.36
CA VAL A 123 -5.18 17.70 -12.46
C VAL A 123 -6.39 16.84 -12.17
N TYR A 124 -7.53 17.25 -12.71
CA TYR A 124 -8.76 16.47 -12.63
C TYR A 124 -8.78 15.44 -13.76
N ARG A 125 -8.84 14.15 -13.43
CA ARG A 125 -9.01 13.09 -14.41
C ARG A 125 -10.32 12.36 -14.15
N LYS A 126 -11.28 12.61 -15.02
CA LYS A 126 -12.54 11.86 -15.11
C LYS A 126 -12.29 10.49 -15.76
N ASN A 127 -13.13 9.50 -15.45
CA ASN A 127 -13.18 8.18 -16.09
C ASN A 127 -11.95 7.30 -15.86
N ILE A 128 -11.53 7.08 -14.61
CA ILE A 128 -10.66 5.93 -14.34
C ILE A 128 -11.57 4.73 -14.10
N ASN A 129 -11.86 4.00 -15.18
CA ASN A 129 -12.72 2.83 -15.13
C ASN A 129 -11.93 1.69 -14.51
N MET A 130 -12.38 1.19 -13.36
CA MET A 130 -11.79 0.06 -12.66
C MET A 130 -12.77 -1.10 -12.81
N GLY A 131 -12.33 -2.19 -13.44
CA GLY A 131 -13.17 -3.38 -13.57
C GLY A 131 -13.37 -4.06 -12.22
N ASP A 132 -14.46 -4.82 -12.08
CA ASP A 132 -14.79 -5.57 -10.85
C ASP A 132 -13.69 -6.54 -10.40
N THR A 133 -12.76 -6.88 -11.29
CA THR A 133 -11.62 -7.80 -11.04
C THR A 133 -10.29 -7.08 -10.86
N ASP A 134 -10.24 -5.78 -11.13
CA ASP A 134 -8.99 -5.03 -11.09
C ASP A 134 -8.57 -4.82 -9.64
N LYS A 135 -7.33 -5.23 -9.32
CA LYS A 135 -6.74 -5.04 -7.99
C LYS A 135 -5.85 -3.81 -7.91
N ALA A 136 -5.63 -3.15 -9.04
CA ALA A 136 -4.73 -2.03 -9.11
C ALA A 136 -5.24 -0.98 -10.10
N ILE A 137 -4.93 0.27 -9.78
CA ILE A 137 -5.20 1.41 -10.65
C ILE A 137 -3.90 2.18 -10.86
N VAL A 138 -3.66 2.62 -12.10
CA VAL A 138 -2.43 3.32 -12.45
C VAL A 138 -2.77 4.75 -12.87
N ILE A 139 -2.26 5.71 -12.09
CA ILE A 139 -2.30 7.13 -12.43
C ILE A 139 -0.98 7.47 -13.11
N ASN A 140 -1.06 7.87 -14.38
CA ASN A 140 0.08 8.22 -15.22
C ASN A 140 0.21 9.73 -15.40
N SER A 141 1.33 10.16 -15.98
CA SER A 141 1.59 11.55 -16.39
C SER A 141 1.71 12.53 -15.22
N LEU A 142 2.20 12.05 -14.08
CA LEU A 142 2.55 12.89 -12.95
C LEU A 142 3.94 13.49 -13.16
N LYS A 143 4.17 14.68 -12.60
CA LYS A 143 5.49 15.29 -12.58
C LYS A 143 6.42 14.42 -11.74
N VAL A 144 7.63 14.28 -12.23
CA VAL A 144 8.71 13.52 -11.62
C VAL A 144 9.57 14.43 -10.74
N GLY A 145 10.32 13.83 -9.81
CA GLY A 145 11.35 14.54 -9.06
C GLY A 145 10.94 14.99 -7.67
N GLY A 146 10.25 14.14 -6.90
CA GLY A 146 9.90 14.45 -5.51
C GLY A 146 8.64 15.29 -5.36
N THR A 147 7.83 15.44 -6.41
CA THR A 147 6.59 16.21 -6.33
C THR A 147 5.58 15.51 -5.42
N HIS A 148 5.04 16.25 -4.46
CA HIS A 148 4.01 15.78 -3.54
C HIS A 148 2.61 16.02 -4.11
N TYR A 149 1.82 14.95 -4.16
CA TYR A 149 0.43 14.96 -4.57
C TYR A 149 -0.46 14.61 -3.41
N ARG A 150 -1.63 15.24 -3.36
CA ARG A 150 -2.77 14.72 -2.61
C ARG A 150 -3.70 14.07 -3.61
N MET A 151 -4.00 12.80 -3.41
CA MET A 151 -4.89 12.02 -4.27
C MET A 151 -6.10 11.61 -3.46
N CYS A 152 -7.29 11.85 -3.99
CA CYS A 152 -8.55 11.56 -3.34
C CYS A 152 -9.45 10.75 -4.27
N VAL A 153 -10.28 9.88 -3.71
CA VAL A 153 -11.34 9.17 -4.44
C VAL A 153 -12.68 9.53 -3.85
N GLU A 154 -13.52 10.14 -4.67
CA GLU A 154 -14.84 10.61 -4.27
C GLU A 154 -15.83 10.34 -5.40
N GLU A 155 -17.11 10.42 -5.07
CA GLU A 155 -18.19 10.37 -6.06
C GLU A 155 -18.08 11.55 -7.05
N GLU A 156 -18.41 11.31 -8.31
CA GLU A 156 -18.28 12.27 -9.42
C GLU A 156 -18.93 13.61 -9.10
N ALA A 157 -20.14 13.63 -8.55
CA ALA A 157 -20.85 14.86 -8.22
C ALA A 157 -20.14 15.67 -7.11
N VAL A 158 -19.59 14.98 -6.11
CA VAL A 158 -18.84 15.60 -5.00
C VAL A 158 -17.51 16.13 -5.50
N ALA A 159 -16.82 15.34 -6.31
CA ALA A 159 -15.55 15.71 -6.94
C ALA A 159 -15.69 16.91 -7.87
N GLU A 160 -16.70 16.93 -8.76
CA GLU A 160 -16.98 18.06 -9.65
C GLU A 160 -17.27 19.33 -8.85
N THR A 161 -18.08 19.23 -7.79
CA THR A 161 -18.37 20.36 -6.90
C THR A 161 -17.11 20.85 -6.19
N ALA A 162 -16.27 19.94 -5.69
CA ALA A 162 -15.03 20.29 -5.00
C ALA A 162 -14.02 20.97 -5.93
N VAL A 163 -13.91 20.50 -7.18
CA VAL A 163 -13.06 21.12 -8.22
C VAL A 163 -13.60 22.51 -8.58
N LEU A 164 -14.91 22.64 -8.82
CA LEU A 164 -15.55 23.90 -9.17
C LEU A 164 -15.36 24.96 -8.09
N LEU A 165 -15.54 24.59 -6.83
CA LEU A 165 -15.40 25.49 -5.68
C LEU A 165 -13.96 25.61 -5.15
N ARG A 166 -13.00 24.86 -5.72
CA ARG A 166 -11.64 24.69 -5.19
C ARG A 166 -11.61 24.30 -3.70
N ALA A 167 -12.62 23.56 -3.25
CA ALA A 167 -12.83 23.21 -1.83
C ALA A 167 -12.25 21.83 -1.49
N PHE A 168 -10.99 21.58 -1.84
CA PHE A 168 -10.36 20.26 -1.71
C PHE A 168 -10.20 19.79 -0.27
N ASP A 169 -10.19 20.72 0.70
CA ASP A 169 -10.14 20.36 2.13
C ASP A 169 -11.40 19.67 2.64
N ARG A 170 -12.48 19.69 1.86
CA ARG A 170 -13.71 18.93 2.14
C ARG A 170 -13.63 17.46 1.71
N LEU A 171 -12.63 17.10 0.90
CA LEU A 171 -12.43 15.71 0.51
C LEU A 171 -11.81 14.96 1.67
N THR A 172 -12.43 13.84 2.05
CA THR A 172 -12.07 13.09 3.26
C THR A 172 -11.29 11.82 2.93
N ASN A 173 -11.41 11.32 1.71
CA ASN A 173 -10.79 10.07 1.28
C ASN A 173 -9.50 10.31 0.50
N CYS A 174 -8.49 10.85 1.18
CA CYS A 174 -7.28 11.30 0.53
C CYS A 174 -6.03 10.64 1.09
N VAL A 175 -5.04 10.44 0.22
CA VAL A 175 -3.69 10.00 0.56
C VAL A 175 -2.66 10.96 0.00
N HIS A 176 -1.59 11.15 0.77
CA HIS A 176 -0.44 11.93 0.36
C HIS A 176 0.58 10.99 -0.26
N VAL A 177 0.95 11.28 -1.50
CA VAL A 177 1.91 10.46 -2.23
C VAL A 177 3.00 11.35 -2.78
N SER A 178 4.24 10.90 -2.68
CA SER A 178 5.39 11.58 -3.27
C SER A 178 5.84 10.79 -4.48
N THR A 179 5.96 11.46 -5.61
CA THR A 179 6.61 10.85 -6.77
C THR A 179 8.09 10.70 -6.45
N GLY A 180 8.63 9.49 -6.61
CA GLY A 180 10.06 9.26 -6.43
C GLY A 180 10.90 10.18 -7.31
N HIS A 181 12.15 10.42 -6.91
CA HIS A 181 13.12 10.87 -7.89
C HIS A 181 13.22 9.81 -8.98
N ASP A 182 13.20 10.24 -10.25
CA ASP A 182 13.36 9.30 -11.34
C ASP A 182 14.67 8.54 -11.15
N PHE A 183 14.55 7.24 -10.91
CA PHE A 183 15.68 6.34 -10.94
C PHE A 183 16.34 6.32 -12.32
N GLU A 184 15.72 6.85 -13.38
CA GLU A 184 16.44 7.10 -14.64
C GLU A 184 17.53 8.15 -14.48
N SER A 185 17.34 9.18 -13.65
CA SER A 185 18.41 10.14 -13.33
C SER A 185 19.49 9.45 -12.49
N LEU A 186 19.13 8.81 -11.39
CA LEU A 186 20.10 8.17 -10.50
C LEU A 186 20.78 6.95 -11.12
N GLY A 187 20.09 6.20 -11.97
CA GLY A 187 20.61 5.06 -12.72
C GLY A 187 21.53 5.52 -13.85
N GLY A 188 21.20 6.60 -14.54
CA GLY A 188 22.10 7.24 -15.50
C GLY A 188 23.38 7.72 -14.83
N TRP A 189 23.27 8.50 -13.75
CA TRP A 189 24.43 8.96 -12.99
C TRP A 189 25.18 7.80 -12.32
N GLY A 190 24.49 6.80 -11.80
CA GLY A 190 25.08 5.61 -11.20
C GLY A 190 25.88 4.79 -12.20
N MET A 191 25.37 4.60 -13.42
CA MET A 191 26.08 3.93 -14.50
C MET A 191 27.29 4.76 -14.96
N VAL A 192 27.16 6.09 -15.05
CA VAL A 192 28.28 6.99 -15.37
C VAL A 192 29.36 6.92 -14.27
N ILE A 193 28.99 6.95 -13.00
CA ILE A 193 29.92 6.84 -11.86
C ILE A 193 30.61 5.48 -11.87
N MET A 194 29.88 4.39 -12.12
CA MET A 194 30.46 3.05 -12.25
C MET A 194 31.43 2.97 -13.43
N LEU A 195 31.07 3.50 -14.61
CA LEU A 195 31.96 3.53 -15.77
C LEU A 195 33.21 4.36 -15.51
N MET A 196 33.08 5.51 -14.84
CA MET A 196 34.22 6.34 -14.44
C MET A 196 35.12 5.60 -13.44
N ALA A 197 34.55 4.91 -12.46
CA ALA A 197 35.32 4.09 -11.50
C ALA A 197 36.07 2.95 -12.20
N VAL A 198 35.43 2.25 -13.16
CA VAL A 198 36.06 1.21 -13.98
C VAL A 198 37.20 1.80 -14.82
N MET A 199 36.99 2.95 -15.47
CA MET A 199 38.03 3.63 -16.26
C MET A 199 39.23 4.03 -15.39
N VAL A 200 39.00 4.61 -14.21
CA VAL A 200 40.06 4.95 -13.24
C VAL A 200 40.81 3.70 -12.81
N PHE A 201 40.11 2.61 -12.51
CA PHE A 201 40.72 1.33 -12.15
C PHE A 201 41.58 0.74 -13.28
N LEU A 202 41.11 0.79 -14.53
CA LEU A 202 41.87 0.35 -15.69
C LEU A 202 43.14 1.19 -15.92
N VAL A 203 43.06 2.52 -15.76
CA VAL A 203 44.23 3.41 -15.83
C VAL A 203 45.23 3.09 -14.72
N TYR A 204 44.75 2.81 -13.51
CA TYR A 204 45.59 2.39 -12.40
C TYR A 204 46.32 1.08 -12.69
N LEU A 205 45.62 0.06 -13.22
CA LEU A 205 46.24 -1.20 -13.61
C LEU A 205 47.27 -1.07 -14.74
N GLN A 206 47.05 -0.14 -15.69
CA GLN A 206 48.05 0.12 -16.74
C GLN A 206 49.28 0.83 -16.20
N ARG A 207 49.14 1.73 -15.22
CA ARG A 207 50.27 2.44 -14.60
C ARG A 207 51.31 1.48 -14.02
N ASP A 208 50.87 0.44 -13.30
CA ASP A 208 51.77 -0.56 -12.72
C ASP A 208 52.52 -1.36 -13.80
N ARG A 209 51.92 -1.58 -14.97
CA ARG A 209 52.63 -2.22 -16.09
C ARG A 209 53.67 -1.32 -16.75
N ILE A 210 53.43 -0.01 -16.82
CA ILE A 210 54.37 0.94 -17.46
C ILE A 210 55.60 1.16 -16.58
N GLY A 211 55.46 1.10 -15.25
CA GLY A 211 56.58 1.19 -14.30
C GLY A 211 57.65 0.10 -14.49
N LEU A 212 57.27 -1.10 -14.94
CA LEU A 212 58.19 -2.22 -15.17
C LEU A 212 59.05 -2.08 -16.44
N VAL A 213 58.64 -1.25 -17.41
CA VAL A 213 59.34 -1.14 -18.70
C VAL A 213 60.50 -0.13 -18.63
N TYR A 214 60.44 0.88 -17.76
CA TYR A 214 61.42 1.96 -17.74
C TYR A 214 62.62 1.76 -16.81
N PHE A 215 62.62 0.74 -15.94
CA PHE A 215 63.74 0.51 -15.00
C PHE A 215 64.73 -0.58 -15.41
N TYR A 216 64.56 -1.22 -16.58
CA TYR A 216 65.55 -2.18 -17.09
C TYR A 216 66.54 -1.51 -18.06
N LYS A 217 67.25 -0.47 -17.61
CA LYS A 217 68.48 -0.05 -18.29
C LYS A 217 69.61 -0.88 -17.71
N PRO A 218 70.15 -1.88 -18.43
CA PRO A 218 71.24 -2.68 -17.91
C PRO A 218 72.44 -1.76 -17.62
N PRO A 219 73.12 -1.93 -16.48
CA PRO A 219 74.32 -1.17 -16.19
C PRO A 219 75.37 -1.48 -17.27
N VAL A 220 75.79 -0.45 -18.00
CA VAL A 220 76.88 -0.54 -18.96
C VAL A 220 78.16 -0.69 -18.15
N LEU A 221 78.74 -1.89 -18.14
CA LEU A 221 80.04 -2.13 -17.54
C LEU A 221 81.11 -1.46 -18.40
N PRO A 222 82.05 -0.69 -17.82
CA PRO A 222 83.12 -0.07 -18.57
C PRO A 222 84.05 -1.15 -19.13
N ALA A 223 84.32 -1.07 -20.43
CA ALA A 223 85.25 -1.95 -21.12
C ALA A 223 86.68 -1.72 -20.59
N THR A 224 87.27 -2.75 -19.99
CA THR A 224 88.68 -2.81 -19.65
C THR A 224 89.50 -2.98 -20.93
N THR A 225 90.21 -1.93 -21.34
CA THR A 225 91.23 -2.02 -22.40
C THR A 225 92.55 -2.50 -21.79
N SER A 226 93.00 -3.67 -22.21
CA SER A 226 94.36 -4.22 -21.99
C SER A 226 95.26 -3.92 -23.17
#